data_AF-A0A7L9WMB9-F1
#
_entry.id   AF-A0A7L9WMB9-F1
#
_cell.length_a   1.000
_cell.length_b   1.000
_cell.length_c   1.000
_cell.angle_alpha   90.00
_cell.angle_beta   90.00
_cell.angle_gamma   90.00
#
_symmetry.space_group_name_H-M   'P 1'
#
loop_
_entity.id
_entity.type
_entity.pdbx_description
1 polymer ?
#
loop_
_entity_poly.entity_id
_entity_poly.type
_entity_poly.pdbx_seq_one_letter_code
_entity_poly.pdbx_strand_id
1 'polypeptide(L)'
;MSTSETVDFPICSCPCGNGKIIKSVTTQDNPWSSADIDYYIGCNDCSKVWQIEYQSLVSREEATAAKKAANDYWSSRENLLSLINPLADNYFERLSAPSMAAEHREMCRLGISSSDIRNYRRLRNSGQSFSSICDPLRNAGWVKELISGSELHVEYEALFAAMNDADANKRQAEKAIKRLPIIGSIPRTRY
;
A
#
# COMPACT_ATOMS: atom_id res chain seq x y z
N MET A 1 -8.34 23.46 -32.49
CA MET A 1 -8.73 22.07 -32.21
C MET A 1 -7.45 21.28 -32.12
N SER A 2 -7.17 20.62 -30.99
CA SER A 2 -6.01 19.74 -30.87
C SER A 2 -6.38 18.42 -31.55
N THR A 3 -5.60 18.01 -32.54
CA THR A 3 -5.69 16.69 -33.15
C THR A 3 -4.81 15.73 -32.38
N SER A 4 -5.32 14.52 -32.13
CA SER A 4 -4.58 13.43 -31.51
C SER A 4 -4.58 12.26 -32.48
N GLU A 5 -3.42 11.65 -32.69
CA GLU A 5 -3.27 10.45 -33.51
C GLU A 5 -3.11 9.24 -32.61
N THR A 6 -3.91 8.20 -32.84
CA THR A 6 -3.81 6.93 -32.13
C THR A 6 -3.38 5.83 -33.10
N VAL A 7 -2.31 5.12 -32.77
CA VAL A 7 -1.80 3.99 -33.56
C VAL A 7 -1.72 2.74 -32.69
N ASP A 8 -2.29 1.66 -33.20
CA ASP A 8 -2.34 0.38 -32.51
C ASP A 8 -1.32 -0.62 -33.10
N PHE A 9 -0.53 -1.23 -32.22
CA PHE A 9 0.52 -2.19 -32.58
C PHE A 9 0.28 -3.53 -31.88
N PRO A 10 0.16 -4.66 -32.61
CA PRO A 10 0.14 -5.97 -31.98
C PRO A 10 1.54 -6.30 -31.44
N ILE A 11 1.65 -6.57 -30.13
CA ILE A 11 2.94 -6.85 -29.47
C ILE A 11 3.20 -8.36 -29.45
N CYS A 12 2.22 -9.14 -28.99
CA CYS A 12 2.35 -10.58 -28.85
C CYS A 12 0.99 -11.28 -29.01
N SER A 13 1.02 -12.60 -29.14
CA SER A 13 -0.20 -13.43 -29.19
C SER A 13 -0.86 -13.54 -27.81
N CYS A 14 -2.18 -13.67 -27.76
CA CYS A 14 -2.87 -13.99 -26.50
C CYS A 14 -2.35 -15.33 -25.94
N PRO A 15 -2.31 -15.54 -24.62
CA PRO A 15 -1.94 -16.82 -24.03
C PRO A 15 -2.79 -18.02 -24.52
N CYS A 16 -4.03 -17.78 -24.94
CA CYS A 16 -4.89 -18.82 -25.52
C CYS A 16 -4.68 -19.07 -27.02
N GLY A 17 -3.80 -18.31 -27.69
CA GLY A 17 -3.59 -18.34 -29.14
C GLY A 17 -4.61 -17.55 -29.97
N ASN A 18 -5.80 -17.28 -29.43
CA ASN A 18 -6.90 -16.62 -30.15
C ASN A 18 -6.91 -15.10 -29.92
N GLY A 19 -6.03 -14.37 -30.61
CA GLY A 19 -5.98 -12.90 -30.59
C GLY A 19 -4.60 -12.33 -30.29
N LYS A 20 -4.52 -11.02 -30.03
CA LYS A 20 -3.27 -10.29 -29.79
C LYS A 20 -3.36 -9.41 -28.55
N ILE A 21 -2.23 -9.18 -27.90
CA ILE A 21 -2.05 -8.06 -26.97
C ILE A 21 -1.66 -6.85 -27.80
N ILE A 22 -2.38 -5.74 -27.63
CA ILE A 22 -2.25 -4.55 -28.47
C ILE A 22 -1.71 -3.41 -27.62
N LYS A 23 -0.69 -2.72 -28.14
CA LYS A 23 -0.20 -1.42 -27.65
C LYS A 23 -0.95 -0.33 -28.37
N SER A 24 -1.65 0.53 -27.65
CA SER A 24 -2.22 1.76 -28.22
C SER A 24 -1.29 2.91 -27.87
N VAL A 25 -0.81 3.64 -28.88
CA VAL A 25 0.02 4.83 -28.70
C VAL A 25 -0.76 6.03 -29.20
N THR A 26 -1.11 6.94 -28.30
CA THR A 26 -1.77 8.20 -28.64
C THR A 26 -0.77 9.34 -28.54
N THR A 27 -0.47 9.98 -29.66
CA THR A 27 0.36 11.18 -29.74
C THR A 27 -0.51 12.41 -29.89
N GLN A 28 -0.25 13.43 -29.09
CA GLN A 28 -0.86 14.75 -29.27
C GLN A 28 0.04 15.60 -30.16
N ASP A 29 -0.54 16.44 -31.02
CA ASP A 29 0.21 17.34 -31.92
C ASP A 29 0.96 18.48 -31.20
N ASN A 30 1.01 18.46 -29.88
CA ASN A 30 1.72 19.44 -29.08
C ASN A 30 3.16 18.98 -28.81
N PRO A 31 4.20 19.76 -29.19
CA PRO A 31 5.61 19.38 -29.05
C PRO A 31 6.09 19.14 -27.61
N TRP A 32 5.31 19.51 -26.59
CA TRP A 32 5.63 19.23 -25.19
C TRP A 32 4.86 18.04 -24.59
N SER A 33 3.94 17.43 -25.36
CA SER A 33 3.15 16.30 -24.88
C SER A 33 3.89 14.98 -25.10
N SER A 34 4.02 14.19 -24.04
CA SER A 34 4.44 12.78 -24.16
C SER A 34 3.37 11.96 -24.87
N ALA A 35 3.77 10.86 -25.52
CA ALA A 35 2.82 9.88 -26.03
C ALA A 35 2.16 9.11 -24.88
N ASP A 36 0.83 9.02 -24.90
CA ASP A 36 0.07 8.16 -24.01
C ASP A 36 0.16 6.72 -24.55
N ILE A 37 0.56 5.78 -23.68
CA ILE A 37 0.77 4.39 -24.06
C ILE A 37 -0.11 3.50 -23.20
N ASP A 38 -1.10 2.89 -23.83
CA ASP A 38 -1.98 1.92 -23.23
C ASP A 38 -1.76 0.53 -23.80
N TYR A 39 -2.20 -0.47 -23.06
CA TYR A 39 -2.15 -1.86 -23.46
C TYR A 39 -3.51 -2.49 -23.24
N TYR A 40 -4.00 -3.26 -24.20
CA TYR A 40 -5.25 -3.99 -24.05
C TYR A 40 -5.19 -5.38 -24.68
N ILE A 41 -6.10 -6.25 -24.24
CA ILE A 41 -6.19 -7.65 -24.65
C ILE A 41 -7.25 -7.75 -25.75
N GLY A 42 -6.84 -7.98 -26.99
CA GLY A 42 -7.76 -8.10 -28.14
C GLY A 42 -8.56 -9.40 -28.19
N CYS A 43 -8.27 -10.36 -27.31
CA CYS A 43 -9.06 -11.59 -27.16
C CYS A 43 -10.18 -11.40 -26.13
N ASN A 44 -11.44 -11.58 -26.54
CA ASN A 44 -12.61 -11.42 -25.67
C ASN A 44 -12.67 -12.41 -24.49
N ASP A 45 -12.12 -13.61 -24.65
CA ASP A 45 -12.11 -14.60 -23.58
C ASP A 45 -10.96 -14.35 -22.60
N CYS A 46 -9.75 -14.10 -23.12
CA CYS A 46 -8.61 -13.74 -22.28
C CYS A 46 -8.87 -12.44 -21.50
N SER A 47 -9.56 -11.44 -22.07
CA SER A 47 -9.77 -10.13 -21.44
C SER A 47 -10.65 -10.17 -20.19
N LYS A 48 -11.46 -11.23 -20.04
CA LYS A 48 -12.29 -11.53 -18.87
C LYS A 48 -11.51 -12.19 -17.74
N VAL A 49 -10.43 -12.91 -18.07
CA VAL A 49 -9.62 -13.67 -17.10
C VAL A 49 -8.36 -12.90 -16.71
N TRP A 50 -7.79 -12.14 -17.64
CA TRP A 50 -6.54 -11.42 -17.47
C TRP A 50 -6.76 -9.92 -17.50
N GLN A 51 -5.92 -9.17 -16.80
CA GLN A 51 -5.76 -7.72 -16.89
C GLN A 51 -4.30 -7.38 -17.09
N ILE A 52 -4.01 -6.18 -17.59
CA ILE A 52 -2.62 -5.74 -17.80
C ILE A 52 -2.21 -4.85 -16.64
N GLU A 53 -1.13 -5.22 -15.95
CA GLU A 53 -0.48 -4.42 -14.92
C GLU A 53 1.02 -4.41 -15.16
N TYR A 54 1.64 -3.22 -15.19
CA TYR A 54 3.10 -3.05 -15.31
C TYR A 54 3.72 -3.95 -16.40
N GLN A 55 3.12 -3.95 -17.61
CA GLN A 55 3.57 -4.75 -18.77
C GLN A 55 3.51 -6.29 -18.56
N SER A 56 2.70 -6.75 -17.62
CA SER A 56 2.41 -8.17 -17.41
C SER A 56 0.90 -8.42 -17.48
N LEU A 57 0.52 -9.59 -17.98
CA LEU A 57 -0.83 -10.10 -17.80
C LEU A 57 -0.91 -10.68 -16.38
N VAL A 58 -1.88 -10.18 -15.63
CA VAL A 58 -2.18 -10.60 -14.27
C VAL A 58 -3.56 -11.22 -14.27
N SER A 59 -3.71 -12.37 -13.63
CA SER A 59 -5.01 -13.01 -13.53
C SER A 59 -5.94 -12.19 -12.63
N ARG A 60 -7.13 -11.84 -13.14
CA ARG A 60 -8.10 -10.96 -12.49
C ARG A 60 -8.65 -11.56 -11.20
N GLU A 61 -8.91 -12.86 -11.19
CA GLU A 61 -9.44 -13.56 -10.02
C GLU A 61 -8.45 -13.46 -8.85
N GLU A 62 -7.20 -13.89 -9.07
CA GLU A 62 -6.15 -13.84 -8.06
C GLU A 62 -5.79 -12.40 -7.67
N ALA A 63 -5.76 -11.45 -8.62
CA ALA A 63 -5.55 -10.04 -8.29
C ALA A 63 -6.68 -9.46 -7.44
N THR A 64 -7.93 -9.84 -7.71
CA THR A 64 -9.10 -9.43 -6.90
C THR A 64 -9.03 -10.04 -5.51
N ALA A 65 -8.67 -11.32 -5.40
CA ALA A 65 -8.46 -11.98 -4.11
C ALA A 65 -7.33 -11.32 -3.30
N ALA A 66 -6.21 -11.00 -3.94
CA ALA A 66 -5.10 -10.29 -3.29
C ALA A 66 -5.49 -8.87 -2.85
N LYS A 67 -6.24 -8.14 -3.68
CA LYS A 67 -6.78 -6.82 -3.31
C LYS A 67 -7.73 -6.92 -2.12
N LYS A 68 -8.61 -7.93 -2.09
CA LYS A 68 -9.50 -8.18 -0.96
C LYS A 68 -8.69 -8.47 0.32
N ALA A 69 -7.74 -9.40 0.26
CA ALA A 69 -6.90 -9.74 1.41
C ALA A 69 -6.07 -8.54 1.90
N ALA A 70 -5.60 -7.67 1.00
CA ALA A 70 -4.94 -6.42 1.36
C ALA A 70 -5.89 -5.45 2.09
N ASN A 71 -7.13 -5.31 1.62
CA ASN A 71 -8.14 -4.50 2.29
C ASN A 71 -8.49 -5.06 3.68
N ASP A 72 -8.64 -6.38 3.80
CA ASP A 72 -8.92 -7.06 5.06
C ASP A 72 -7.77 -6.80 6.06
N TYR A 73 -6.51 -6.90 5.63
CA TYR A 73 -5.34 -6.53 6.43
C TYR A 73 -5.39 -5.06 6.91
N TRP A 74 -5.67 -4.12 6.00
CA TRP A 74 -5.73 -2.71 6.36
C TRP A 74 -6.86 -2.43 7.36
N SER A 75 -8.02 -3.07 7.18
CA SER A 75 -9.15 -2.95 8.11
C SER A 75 -8.80 -3.54 9.50
N SER A 76 -8.19 -4.72 9.56
CA SER A 76 -7.73 -5.30 10.83
C SER A 76 -6.67 -4.43 11.51
N ARG A 77 -5.74 -3.85 10.75
CA ARG A 77 -4.74 -2.92 11.29
C ARG A 77 -5.38 -1.64 11.83
N GLU A 78 -6.37 -1.08 11.13
CA GLU A 78 -7.09 0.10 11.56
C GLU A 78 -7.89 -0.15 12.85
N ASN A 79 -8.56 -1.30 12.96
CA ASN A 79 -9.25 -1.72 14.18
C ASN A 79 -8.29 -1.86 15.36
N LEU A 80 -7.08 -2.40 15.13
CA LEU A 80 -6.07 -2.48 16.17
C LEU A 80 -5.54 -1.10 16.58
N LEU A 81 -5.33 -0.21 15.61
CA LEU A 81 -4.89 1.16 15.88
C LEU A 81 -5.95 2.01 16.59
N SER A 82 -7.24 1.80 16.33
CA SER A 82 -8.30 2.54 17.03
C SER A 82 -8.31 2.24 18.53
N LEU A 83 -7.92 1.02 18.92
CA LEU A 83 -7.71 0.63 20.32
C LEU A 83 -6.43 1.26 20.91
N ILE A 84 -5.32 1.26 20.17
CA ILE A 84 -4.00 1.64 20.69
C ILE A 84 -3.76 3.16 20.68
N ASN A 85 -4.23 3.86 19.65
CA ASN A 85 -3.93 5.27 19.46
C ASN A 85 -4.31 6.15 20.66
N PRO A 86 -5.50 6.00 21.28
CA PRO A 86 -5.84 6.76 22.48
C PRO A 86 -4.90 6.47 23.67
N LEU A 87 -4.43 5.22 23.82
CA LEU A 87 -3.49 4.85 24.89
C LEU A 87 -2.12 5.49 24.67
N ALA A 88 -1.63 5.49 23.43
CA ALA A 88 -0.40 6.13 23.05
C ALA A 88 -0.47 7.66 23.26
N ASP A 89 -1.56 8.30 22.82
CA ASP A 89 -1.77 9.74 23.03
C ASP A 89 -1.79 10.07 24.53
N ASN A 90 -2.54 9.30 25.33
CA ASN A 90 -2.63 9.52 26.77
C ASN A 90 -1.27 9.35 27.47
N TYR A 91 -0.46 8.38 27.05
CA TYR A 91 0.89 8.19 27.58
C TYR A 91 1.76 9.43 27.38
N PHE A 92 1.78 9.99 26.16
CA PHE A 92 2.60 11.18 25.85
C PHE A 92 2.04 12.46 26.46
N GLU A 93 0.72 12.58 26.60
CA GLU A 93 0.11 13.68 27.36
C GLU A 93 0.53 13.64 28.84
N ARG A 94 0.58 12.45 29.45
CA ARG A 94 1.03 12.27 30.85
C ARG A 94 2.52 12.39 31.04
N LEU A 95 3.32 12.06 30.02
CA LEU A 95 4.79 12.13 30.06
C LEU A 95 5.29 13.51 30.54
N SER A 96 4.52 14.58 30.27
CA SER A 96 4.80 15.95 30.74
C SER A 96 6.23 16.40 30.41
N ALA A 97 6.71 16.01 29.22
CA ALA A 97 8.07 16.26 28.81
C ALA A 97 8.34 17.78 28.70
N PRO A 98 9.51 18.27 29.13
CA PRO A 98 9.79 19.72 29.20
C PRO A 98 9.97 20.38 27.82
N SER A 99 10.04 19.60 26.74
CA SER A 99 10.18 20.11 25.38
C SER A 99 9.77 19.07 24.34
N MET A 100 9.39 19.52 23.14
CA MET A 100 9.18 18.66 21.97
C MET A 100 10.40 17.79 21.63
N ALA A 101 11.61 18.25 21.94
CA ALA A 101 12.82 17.44 21.74
C ALA A 101 12.89 16.26 22.71
N ALA A 102 12.40 16.42 23.94
CA ALA A 102 12.31 15.33 24.91
C ALA A 102 11.19 14.34 24.53
N GLU A 103 10.02 14.82 24.09
CA GLU A 103 8.93 13.99 23.55
C GLU A 103 9.42 13.12 22.38
N HIS A 104 10.10 13.74 21.41
CA HIS A 104 10.65 13.04 20.24
C HIS A 104 11.71 12.01 20.62
N ARG A 105 12.62 12.36 21.54
CA ARG A 105 13.62 11.41 22.04
C ARG A 105 12.96 10.20 22.69
N GLU A 106 11.88 10.39 23.42
CA GLU A 106 11.13 9.30 24.02
C GLU A 106 10.48 8.40 22.96
N MET A 107 9.88 8.98 21.92
CA MET A 107 9.37 8.21 20.78
C MET A 107 10.48 7.39 20.07
N CYS A 108 11.67 7.98 19.93
CA CYS A 108 12.83 7.28 19.37
C CYS A 108 13.34 6.17 20.31
N ARG A 109 13.38 6.43 21.63
CA ARG A 109 13.76 5.44 22.66
C ARG A 109 12.82 4.24 22.63
N LEU A 110 11.53 4.49 22.48
CA LEU A 110 10.50 3.45 22.34
C LEU A 110 10.50 2.78 20.96
N GLY A 111 11.28 3.28 19.98
CA GLY A 111 11.35 2.70 18.64
C GLY A 111 10.06 2.87 17.81
N ILE A 112 9.14 3.73 18.23
CA ILE A 112 7.85 3.96 17.57
C ILE A 112 7.90 5.11 16.56
N SER A 113 9.01 5.86 16.49
CA SER A 113 9.25 6.88 15.47
C SER A 113 10.65 6.75 14.88
N SER A 114 10.74 6.87 13.56
CA SER A 114 12.00 7.04 12.81
C SER A 114 12.10 8.39 12.10
N SER A 115 11.19 9.32 12.42
CA SER A 115 11.22 10.66 11.83
C SER A 115 12.31 11.51 12.47
N ASP A 116 12.83 12.49 11.74
CA ASP A 116 13.73 13.49 12.31
C ASP A 116 12.97 14.53 13.16
N ILE A 117 13.70 15.22 14.03
CA ILE A 117 13.13 16.21 14.95
C ILE A 117 12.48 17.42 14.24
N ARG A 118 12.93 17.78 13.03
CA ARG A 118 12.33 18.90 12.28
C ARG A 118 10.96 18.50 11.76
N ASN A 119 10.84 17.30 11.19
CA ASN A 119 9.55 16.76 10.76
C ASN A 119 8.59 16.60 11.94
N TYR A 120 9.08 16.06 13.06
CA TYR A 120 8.28 15.95 14.29
C TYR A 120 7.71 17.30 14.74
N ARG A 121 8.56 18.33 14.87
CA ARG A 121 8.12 19.69 15.27
C ARG A 121 7.10 20.26 14.31
N ARG A 122 7.30 20.09 13.00
CA ARG A 122 6.36 20.54 11.97
C ARG A 122 4.98 19.91 12.18
N LEU A 123 4.92 18.60 12.39
CA LEU A 123 3.65 17.89 12.59
C LEU A 123 2.98 18.26 13.92
N ARG A 124 3.74 18.35 15.02
CA ARG A 124 3.22 18.83 16.31
C ARG A 124 2.67 20.25 16.25
N ASN A 125 3.39 21.17 15.60
CA ASN A 125 2.94 22.55 15.43
C ASN A 125 1.69 22.65 14.53
N SER A 126 1.44 21.65 13.67
CA SER A 126 0.20 21.55 12.90
C SER A 126 -0.97 20.93 13.67
N GLY A 127 -0.78 20.62 14.96
CA GLY A 127 -1.84 20.08 15.82
C GLY A 127 -2.07 18.57 15.69
N GLN A 128 -1.17 17.83 15.04
CA GLN A 128 -1.30 16.36 14.95
C GLN A 128 -1.11 15.68 16.31
N SER A 129 -1.90 14.63 16.58
CA SER A 129 -1.79 13.79 17.77
C SER A 129 -0.46 13.05 17.82
N PHE A 130 -0.06 12.54 18.98
CA PHE A 130 1.20 11.77 19.08
C PHE A 130 1.10 10.47 18.28
N SER A 131 -0.04 9.79 18.36
CA SER A 131 -0.37 8.55 17.65
C SER A 131 -0.41 8.68 16.13
N SER A 132 -0.67 9.88 15.59
CA SER A 132 -0.61 10.14 14.13
C SER A 132 0.80 10.46 13.62
N ILE A 133 1.70 10.85 14.53
CA ILE A 133 3.10 11.20 14.22
C ILE A 133 4.03 9.99 14.36
N CYS A 134 3.70 9.05 15.24
CA CYS A 134 4.43 7.81 15.45
C CYS A 134 3.64 6.60 14.91
N ASP A 135 4.25 5.41 14.94
CA ASP A 135 3.57 4.14 14.68
C ASP A 135 3.73 3.23 15.91
N PRO A 136 2.74 3.24 16.84
CA PRO A 136 2.77 2.44 18.06
C PRO A 136 3.03 0.95 17.81
N LEU A 137 2.54 0.41 16.69
CA LEU A 137 2.65 -1.01 16.35
C LEU A 137 4.09 -1.46 16.06
N ARG A 138 5.02 -0.52 15.85
CA ARG A 138 6.45 -0.83 15.70
C ARG A 138 7.08 -1.41 16.96
N ASN A 139 6.47 -1.18 18.13
CA ASN A 139 6.93 -1.75 19.39
C ASN A 139 5.76 -2.43 20.12
N ALA A 140 5.46 -3.67 19.73
CA ALA A 140 4.43 -4.48 20.36
C ALA A 140 4.69 -4.74 21.86
N GLY A 141 5.96 -4.77 22.30
CA GLY A 141 6.30 -4.93 23.71
C GLY A 141 5.83 -3.74 24.55
N TRP A 142 6.14 -2.52 24.09
CA TRP A 142 5.66 -1.29 24.74
C TRP A 142 4.14 -1.19 24.71
N VAL A 143 3.49 -1.55 23.60
CA VAL A 143 2.03 -1.59 23.55
C VAL A 143 1.48 -2.56 24.59
N LYS A 144 2.02 -3.79 24.72
CA LYS A 144 1.61 -4.72 25.78
C LYS A 144 1.81 -4.15 27.17
N GLU A 145 2.90 -3.42 27.43
CA GLU A 145 3.11 -2.70 28.69
C GLU A 145 2.04 -1.63 28.94
N LEU A 146 1.66 -0.84 27.93
CA LEU A 146 0.60 0.18 28.06
C LEU A 146 -0.76 -0.42 28.42
N ILE A 147 -1.05 -1.62 27.91
CA ILE A 147 -2.34 -2.29 28.11
C ILE A 147 -2.31 -3.19 29.37
N SER A 148 -1.12 -3.42 29.95
CA SER A 148 -0.95 -4.27 31.13
C SER A 148 -1.71 -3.71 32.31
N GLY A 149 -2.68 -4.47 32.82
CA GLY A 149 -3.54 -4.05 33.92
C GLY A 149 -4.87 -3.39 33.50
N SER A 150 -5.16 -3.32 32.20
CA SER A 150 -6.47 -2.94 31.68
C SER A 150 -7.24 -4.17 31.19
N GLU A 151 -8.57 -4.07 31.18
CA GLU A 151 -9.45 -5.10 30.59
C GLU A 151 -9.27 -5.23 29.06
N LEU A 152 -8.60 -4.26 28.43
CA LEU A 152 -8.34 -4.19 26.99
C LEU A 152 -7.29 -5.20 26.51
N HIS A 153 -6.57 -5.88 27.42
CA HIS A 153 -5.54 -6.85 27.03
C HIS A 153 -6.11 -8.00 26.19
N VAL A 154 -7.29 -8.50 26.55
CA VAL A 154 -7.96 -9.60 25.82
C VAL A 154 -8.37 -9.15 24.42
N GLU A 155 -8.93 -7.94 24.31
CA GLU A 155 -9.32 -7.35 23.03
C GLU A 155 -8.10 -7.08 22.13
N TYR A 156 -7.02 -6.55 22.69
CA TYR A 156 -5.77 -6.33 21.98
C TYR A 156 -5.20 -7.62 21.40
N GLU A 157 -5.08 -8.69 22.19
CA GLU A 157 -4.51 -9.96 21.70
C GLU A 157 -5.38 -10.56 20.58
N ALA A 158 -6.71 -10.44 20.69
CA ALA A 158 -7.64 -10.88 19.65
C ALA A 158 -7.46 -10.08 18.34
N LEU A 159 -7.40 -8.75 18.42
CA LEU A 159 -7.20 -7.88 17.25
C LEU A 159 -5.80 -8.04 16.65
N PHE A 160 -4.77 -8.23 17.48
CA PHE A 160 -3.40 -8.46 17.03
C PHE A 160 -3.27 -9.80 16.31
N ALA A 161 -3.90 -10.86 16.83
CA ALA A 161 -3.98 -12.15 16.15
C ALA A 161 -4.69 -12.03 14.80
N ALA A 162 -5.86 -11.38 14.75
CA ALA A 162 -6.62 -11.17 13.52
C ALA A 162 -5.81 -10.38 12.47
N MET A 163 -5.05 -9.36 12.87
CA MET A 163 -4.17 -8.62 11.97
C MET A 163 -3.04 -9.50 11.40
N ASN A 164 -2.43 -10.36 12.23
CA ASN A 164 -1.38 -11.26 11.78
C ASN A 164 -1.90 -12.33 10.80
N ASP A 165 -3.10 -12.87 11.07
CA ASP A 165 -3.76 -13.81 10.17
C ASP A 165 -4.10 -13.14 8.82
N ALA A 166 -4.59 -11.90 8.87
CA ALA A 166 -4.87 -11.12 7.65
C ALA A 166 -3.58 -10.81 6.86
N ASP A 167 -2.46 -10.50 7.51
CA ASP A 167 -1.16 -10.31 6.84
C ASP A 167 -0.65 -11.61 6.20
N ALA A 168 -0.78 -12.74 6.91
CA ALA A 168 -0.43 -14.04 6.36
C ALA A 168 -1.26 -14.37 5.10
N ASN A 169 -2.58 -14.15 5.17
CA ASN A 169 -3.50 -14.34 4.04
C ASN A 169 -3.18 -13.41 2.87
N LYS A 170 -2.89 -12.13 3.15
CA LYS A 170 -2.46 -11.16 2.15
C LYS A 170 -1.20 -11.63 1.43
N ARG A 171 -0.16 -11.99 2.18
CA ARG A 171 1.11 -12.49 1.60
C ARG A 171 0.91 -13.77 0.78
N GLN A 172 0.01 -14.66 1.22
CA GLN A 172 -0.32 -15.87 0.48
C GLN A 172 -1.05 -15.54 -0.83
N ALA A 173 -2.04 -14.65 -0.79
CA ALA A 173 -2.79 -14.21 -1.97
C ALA A 173 -1.89 -13.51 -2.98
N GLU A 174 -0.98 -12.64 -2.54
CA GLU A 174 0.01 -11.97 -3.39
C GLU A 174 0.93 -12.96 -4.10
N LYS A 175 1.37 -14.03 -3.42
CA LYS A 175 2.18 -15.10 -4.01
C LYS A 175 1.40 -15.95 -5.02
N ALA A 176 0.09 -16.08 -4.85
CA ALA A 176 -0.76 -16.86 -5.75
C ALA A 176 -1.05 -16.14 -7.08
N ILE A 177 -0.76 -14.84 -7.18
CA ILE A 177 -1.00 -14.06 -8.40
C ILE A 177 -0.20 -14.64 -9.57
N LYS A 178 -0.92 -15.20 -10.54
CA LYS A 178 -0.34 -15.61 -11.82
C LYS A 178 0.03 -14.38 -12.64
N ARG A 179 1.28 -14.32 -13.08
CA ARG A 179 1.82 -13.25 -13.94
C ARG A 179 2.42 -13.86 -15.20
N LEU A 180 2.03 -13.35 -16.36
CA LEU A 180 2.67 -13.68 -17.63
C LEU A 180 3.30 -12.41 -18.21
N PRO A 181 4.61 -12.40 -18.52
CA PRO A 181 5.25 -11.23 -19.08
C PRO A 181 4.72 -10.96 -20.51
N ILE A 182 4.52 -9.69 -20.85
CA ILE A 182 4.25 -9.29 -22.24
C ILE A 182 5.60 -9.22 -22.96
N ILE A 183 5.98 -10.32 -23.61
CA ILE A 183 7.23 -10.44 -24.39
C ILE A 183 7.20 -9.44 -25.54
N GLY A 184 8.25 -8.62 -25.68
CA GLY A 184 8.34 -7.53 -26.67
C GLY A 184 8.15 -6.13 -26.08
N SER A 185 7.87 -6.01 -24.78
CA SER A 185 7.99 -4.73 -24.08
C SER A 185 9.47 -4.39 -23.86
N ILE A 186 9.92 -3.25 -24.40
CA ILE A 186 11.25 -2.71 -24.09
C ILE A 186 11.27 -2.43 -22.58
N PRO A 187 12.24 -2.94 -21.80
CA PRO A 187 12.33 -2.63 -20.39
C PRO A 187 12.39 -1.11 -20.23
N ARG A 188 11.50 -0.53 -19.42
CA ARG A 188 11.64 0.87 -19.01
C ARG A 188 12.96 0.96 -18.23
N THR A 189 14.02 1.43 -18.88
CA THR A 189 15.19 1.97 -18.18
C THR A 189 14.66 3.05 -17.25
N ARG A 190 14.80 2.83 -15.94
CA ARG A 190 14.58 3.87 -14.95
C ARG A 190 15.63 4.94 -15.21
N TYR A 191 15.22 6.06 -15.76
CA TYR A 191 15.98 7.31 -15.72
C TYR A 191 15.71 8.01 -14.39
#